data_AF-J9F3J4-F1
#
_entry.id   AF-J9F3J4-F1
#
_cell.length_a   1.000
_cell.length_b   1.000
_cell.length_c   1.000
_cell.angle_alpha   90.00
_cell.angle_beta   90.00
_cell.angle_gamma   90.00
#
_symmetry.space_group_name_H-M   'P 1'
#
loop_
_entity.id
_entity.type
_entity.pdbx_description
1 polymer ?
#
loop_
_entity_poly.entity_id
_entity_poly.type
_entity_poly.pdbx_seq_one_letter_code
_entity_poly.pdbx_strand_id
1 'polypeptide(L)' 'MVPVGWRDSEMLESTLATKLTEVIGETMDNPFDGILHHEEGVDLVPSGLELPAMEMTLVNAMSRETVLRAYLNDV' A
#
# COMPACT_ATOMS: atom_id res chain seq x y z
N MET A 1 -4.38 13.73 2.59
CA MET A 1 -5.11 12.93 1.59
C MET A 1 -6.52 12.70 2.13
N VAL A 2 -7.56 13.01 1.35
CA VAL A 2 -8.96 12.86 1.77
C VAL A 2 -9.47 11.51 1.26
N PRO A 3 -10.06 10.64 2.10
CA PRO A 3 -10.58 9.36 1.65
C PRO A 3 -11.74 9.59 0.69
N VAL A 4 -11.69 8.95 -0.48
CA VAL A 4 -12.77 9.01 -1.47
C VAL A 4 -13.93 8.18 -0.94
N GLY A 5 -14.90 8.88 -0.34
CA GLY A 5 -16.34 8.67 -0.52
C GLY A 5 -17.00 7.30 -0.26
N TRP A 6 -16.31 6.27 0.24
CA TRP A 6 -16.98 5.04 0.68
C TRP A 6 -17.44 5.21 2.14
N ARG A 7 -18.75 5.16 2.36
CA ARG A 7 -19.39 5.41 3.66
C ARG A 7 -18.99 4.42 4.76
N ASP A 8 -18.36 3.31 4.38
CA ASP A 8 -17.89 2.24 5.27
C ASP A 8 -16.39 1.98 5.10
N SER A 9 -15.57 3.00 4.80
CA SER A 9 -14.12 2.83 4.67
C SER A 9 -13.44 2.27 5.93
N GLU A 10 -14.11 2.33 7.09
CA GLU A 10 -13.66 1.70 8.33
C GLU A 10 -13.98 0.19 8.41
N MET A 11 -14.84 -0.35 7.54
CA MET A 11 -15.20 -1.78 7.49
C MET A 11 -14.58 -2.53 6.30
N LEU A 12 -13.68 -1.89 5.55
CA LEU A 12 -12.99 -2.54 4.43
C LEU A 12 -11.80 -3.33 4.98
N GLU A 13 -12.01 -4.64 5.17
CA GLU A 13 -11.01 -5.58 5.72
C GLU A 13 -9.70 -5.62 4.90
N SER A 14 -9.76 -5.22 3.63
CA SER A 14 -8.66 -5.32 2.67
C SER A 14 -8.46 -3.96 1.97
N THR A 15 -7.34 -3.29 2.29
CA THR A 15 -6.98 -1.97 1.74
C THR A 15 -5.63 -2.04 1.03
N LEU A 16 -5.28 -1.01 0.27
CA LEU A 16 -3.96 -0.92 -0.38
C LEU A 16 -2.81 -1.08 0.63
N ALA A 17 -2.93 -0.53 1.84
CA ALA A 17 -1.92 -0.65 2.88
C ALA A 17 -1.77 -2.10 3.37
N THR A 18 -2.88 -2.82 3.53
CA THR A 18 -2.90 -4.24 3.89
C THR A 18 -2.22 -5.06 2.80
N LYS A 19 -2.57 -4.85 1.52
CA LYS A 19 -1.95 -5.54 0.39
C LYS A 19 -0.45 -5.28 0.26
N LEU A 20 0.00 -4.04 0.44
CA LEU A 20 1.42 -3.74 0.45
C LEU A 20 2.15 -4.46 1.60
N THR A 21 1.52 -4.57 2.77
CA THR A 21 2.06 -5.32 3.91
C THR A 21 2.20 -6.81 3.59
N GLU A 22 1.17 -7.41 2.99
CA GLU A 22 1.19 -8.82 2.55
C GLU A 22 2.28 -9.07 1.51
N VAL A 23 2.47 -8.16 0.55
CA VAL A 23 3.54 -8.25 -0.46
C VAL A 23 4.91 -8.19 0.19
N ILE A 24 5.14 -7.25 1.11
CA ILE A 24 6.41 -7.11 1.85
C ILE A 24 6.68 -8.36 2.70
N GLY A 25 5.63 -8.94 3.30
CA GLY A 25 5.71 -10.14 4.12
C GLY A 25 5.76 -11.44 3.34
N GLU A 26 5.67 -11.41 2.01
CA GLU A 26 5.54 -12.58 1.13
C GLU A 26 4.34 -13.49 1.49
N THR A 27 3.26 -12.91 2.05
CA THR A 27 2.06 -13.63 2.47
C THR A 27 0.83 -13.34 1.59
N MET A 28 1.01 -12.68 0.44
CA MET A 28 -0.09 -12.33 -0.44
C MET A 28 -0.53 -13.54 -1.27
N ASP A 29 -1.72 -14.08 -0.98
CA ASP A 29 -2.31 -15.21 -1.72
C ASP A 29 -3.12 -14.78 -2.95
N ASN A 30 -3.96 -13.75 -2.82
CA ASN A 30 -4.81 -13.27 -3.92
C ASN A 30 -4.66 -11.74 -4.12
N PRO A 31 -4.14 -11.28 -5.27
CA PRO A 31 -3.94 -9.86 -5.55
C PRO A 31 -5.24 -9.09 -5.83
N PHE A 32 -6.34 -9.77 -6.15
CA PHE A 32 -7.63 -9.13 -6.47
C PHE A 32 -8.58 -9.05 -5.27
N ASP A 33 -8.18 -9.64 -4.14
CA ASP A 33 -8.94 -9.55 -2.91
C ASP A 33 -8.98 -8.09 -2.40
N GLY A 34 -10.15 -7.63 -1.97
CA GLY A 34 -10.37 -6.24 -1.53
C GLY A 34 -10.65 -5.23 -2.65
N ILE A 35 -10.69 -5.65 -3.91
CA ILE A 35 -11.11 -4.77 -5.02
C ILE A 35 -12.63 -4.59 -4.98
N LEU A 36 -13.07 -3.33 -5.00
CA LEU A 36 -14.46 -2.94 -5.07
C LEU A 36 -14.86 -2.68 -6.53
N HIS A 37 -15.84 -3.43 -7.02
CA HIS A 37 -16.40 -3.25 -8.35
C HIS A 37 -17.52 -2.19 -8.30
N HIS A 38 -17.38 -1.12 -9.07
CA HIS A 38 -18.41 -0.08 -9.20
C HIS A 38 -19.33 -0.37 -10.40
N GLU A 39 -20.60 0.04 -10.32
CA GLU A 39 -21.61 -0.17 -11.39
C GLU A 39 -21.24 0.51 -12.71
N GLU A 40 -20.34 1.49 -12.68
CA GLU A 40 -19.78 2.17 -13.85
C GLU A 40 -18.70 1.35 -14.59
N GLY A 41 -18.43 0.11 -14.14
CA GLY A 41 -17.43 -0.77 -14.75
C GLY A 41 -16.00 -0.42 -14.38
N VAL A 42 -15.79 0.24 -13.23
CA VAL A 42 -14.47 0.57 -12.71
C VAL A 42 -14.19 -0.20 -11.42
N ASP A 43 -12.92 -0.56 -11.25
CA ASP A 43 -12.41 -1.28 -10.09
C ASP A 43 -11.67 -0.30 -9.18
N LEU A 44 -11.96 -0.36 -7.88
CA LEU A 44 -11.42 0.54 -6.89
C LEU A 44 -10.72 -0.25 -5.80
N VAL A 45 -9.52 0.18 -5.42
CA VAL A 45 -8.80 -0.34 -4.25
C VAL A 45 -8.93 0.69 -3.13
N PRO A 46 -9.50 0.32 -1.97
CA PRO A 46 -9.65 1.25 -0.86
C PRO A 46 -8.31 1.72 -0.31
N SER A 47 -8.21 3.02 -0.01
CA SER A 47 -7.11 3.57 0.78
C SER A 47 -7.44 3.46 2.27
N GLY A 48 -6.69 2.66 3.03
CA GLY A 48 -6.78 2.61 4.48
C GLY A 48 -6.15 3.85 5.15
N LEU A 49 -6.44 4.07 6.43
CA LEU A 49 -5.84 5.16 7.23
C LEU A 49 -4.34 4.93 7.47
N GLU A 50 -3.89 3.69 7.33
CA GLU A 50 -2.52 3.23 7.52
C GLU A 50 -1.63 3.52 6.31
N LEU A 51 -2.23 3.86 5.15
CA LEU A 51 -1.50 4.06 3.91
C LEU A 51 -0.39 5.13 4.02
N PRO A 52 -0.60 6.32 4.64
CA PRO A 52 0.47 7.30 4.81
C PRO A 52 1.63 6.78 5.67
N ALA A 53 1.36 5.95 6.68
CA ALA A 53 2.41 5.35 7.50
C ALA A 53 3.22 4.30 6.71
N MET A 54 2.55 3.52 5.86
CA MET A 54 3.21 2.59 4.93
C MET A 54 4.09 3.33 3.93
N GLU A 55 3.60 4.42 3.32
CA GLU A 55 4.37 5.25 2.39
C GLU A 55 5.65 5.77 3.03
N MET A 56 5.58 6.29 4.26
CA MET A 56 6.76 6.75 5.01
C MET A 56 7.74 5.62 5.29
N THR A 57 7.25 4.42 5.59
CA THR A 57 8.09 3.23 5.81
C THR A 57 8.87 2.85 4.56
N LEU A 58 8.19 2.80 3.41
CA LEU A 58 8.81 2.51 2.11
C LEU A 58 9.84 3.57 1.71
N VAL A 59 9.51 4.85 1.83
CA VAL A 59 10.44 5.96 1.54
C VAL A 59 11.68 5.87 2.41
N ASN A 60 11.53 5.58 3.71
CA ASN A 60 12.66 5.42 4.62
C ASN A 60 13.53 4.21 4.25
N ALA A 61 12.92 3.08 3.89
CA ALA A 61 13.66 1.89 3.45
C ALA A 61 14.44 2.16 2.16
N MET A 62 13.79 2.74 1.15
CA MET A 62 14.41 3.10 -0.13
C MET A 62 15.55 4.13 0.03
N SER A 63 15.35 5.13 0.91
CA SER A 63 16.38 6.12 1.22
C SER A 63 17.61 5.46 1.82
N ARG A 64 17.44 4.54 2.79
CA ARG A 64 18.54 3.78 3.39
C ARG A 64 19.25 2.89 2.38
N GLU A 65 18.50 2.20 1.52
CA GLU A 65 19.08 1.38 0.45
C GLU A 65 19.91 2.24 -0.50
N THR A 66 19.38 3.41 -0.90
CA THR A 66 20.08 4.34 -1.80
C THR A 66 21.38 4.85 -1.19
N VAL A 67 21.35 5.24 0.10
CA VAL A 67 22.55 5.71 0.82
C VAL A 67 23.58 4.59 0.96
N LEU A 68 23.16 3.38 1.33
CA LEU A 68 24.06 2.24 1.44
C LEU A 68 24.70 1.88 0.10
N ARG A 69 23.90 1.89 -0.98
CA ARG A 69 24.38 1.64 -2.34
C ARG A 69 25.39 2.72 -2.78
N ALA A 70 25.13 3.98 -2.46
CA ALA A 70 26.08 5.06 -2.75
C ALA A 70 27.41 4.85 -1.99
N TYR A 71 27.34 4.51 -0.71
CA TYR A 71 28.52 4.22 0.10
C TYR A 71 29.35 3.04 -0.45
N LEU A 72 28.69 1.93 -0.81
CA LEU A 72 29.38 0.75 -1.35
C LEU A 72 29.95 0.95 -2.76
N ASN A 73 29.43 1.91 -3.53
CA ASN A 73 29.94 2.23 -4.87
C ASN A 73 31.07 3.28 -4.86
N ASP A 74 31.21 4.05 -3.77
CA ASP A 74 32.29 5.04 -3.59
C ASP A 74 33.57 4.41 -3.01
N VAL A 75 33.51 3.12 -2.63
CA VAL A 75 34.65 2.26 -2.21
C VAL A 75 35.01 1.30 -3.32
#